data_AF-A0A2M7I2S7-F1
#
_entry.id   AF-A0A2M7I2S7-F1
#
_cell.length_a   1.000
_cell.length_b   1.000
_cell.length_c   1.000
_cell.angle_alpha   90.00
_cell.angle_beta   90.00
_cell.angle_gamma   90.00
#
_symmetry.space_group_name_H-M   'P 1'
#
loop_
_entity.id
_entity.type
_entity.pdbx_description
1 polymer ?
#
loop_
_entity_poly.entity_id
_entity_poly.type
_entity_poly.pdbx_seq_one_letter_code
_entity_poly.pdbx_strand_id
1 'polypeptide(L)'
;MDIPTGLNPDKGTGDTVFESDLSVSLGGNKKGLFFHKGFLNCKNVECAAIGIDEKYFESIKTDTYLIEPEDILNSLPKRKRNVHKYSAGKVLTIAGSGKYPGAAALASKAVLKTGAGASVLYFPKSIRN
;
A
#
# COMPACT_ATOMS: atom_id res chain seq x y z
N MET A 1 -1.34 -22.49 -11.40
CA MET A 1 -2.34 -21.91 -12.31
C MET A 1 -3.53 -21.47 -11.49
N ASP A 2 -4.03 -20.27 -11.73
CA ASP A 2 -5.10 -19.57 -11.01
C ASP A 2 -4.81 -19.26 -9.53
N ILE A 3 -4.96 -20.27 -8.66
CA ILE A 3 -4.74 -20.19 -7.22
C ILE A 3 -3.86 -21.37 -6.81
N PRO A 4 -2.80 -21.17 -5.99
CA PRO A 4 -2.04 -22.29 -5.47
C PRO A 4 -2.95 -23.26 -4.72
N THR A 5 -2.76 -24.55 -4.99
CA THR A 5 -3.58 -25.60 -4.38
C THR A 5 -3.53 -25.50 -2.86
N GLY A 6 -4.71 -25.52 -2.23
CA GLY A 6 -4.88 -25.40 -0.78
C GLY A 6 -5.04 -23.97 -0.26
N LEU A 7 -4.88 -22.94 -1.10
CA LEU A 7 -5.12 -21.55 -0.72
C LEU A 7 -6.60 -21.16 -0.86
N ASN A 8 -7.17 -20.52 0.16
CA ASN A 8 -8.46 -19.88 0.08
C ASN A 8 -8.36 -18.55 -0.71
N PRO A 9 -9.11 -18.39 -1.84
CA PRO A 9 -8.99 -17.24 -2.72
C PRO A 9 -9.49 -15.92 -2.11
N ASP A 10 -10.29 -15.98 -1.05
CA ASP A 10 -10.87 -14.81 -0.39
C ASP A 10 -10.14 -14.41 0.89
N LYS A 11 -9.57 -15.38 1.59
CA LYS A 11 -9.02 -15.19 2.94
C LYS A 11 -7.50 -15.37 3.00
N GLY A 12 -6.86 -15.86 1.93
CA GLY A 12 -5.42 -16.12 1.94
C GLY A 12 -4.97 -17.15 2.99
N THR A 13 -5.88 -18.02 3.43
CA THR A 13 -5.64 -19.06 4.45
C THR A 13 -5.63 -20.46 3.83
N GLY A 14 -5.05 -21.43 4.51
CA GLY A 14 -5.08 -22.85 4.15
C GLY A 14 -4.18 -23.66 5.09
N ASP A 15 -4.44 -24.94 5.30
CA ASP A 15 -3.58 -25.76 6.18
C ASP A 15 -2.23 -26.03 5.51
N THR A 16 -2.29 -26.65 4.32
CA THR A 16 -1.15 -26.87 3.43
C THR A 16 -1.41 -26.12 2.13
N VAL A 17 -0.51 -25.21 1.77
CA VAL A 17 -0.61 -24.40 0.54
C VAL A 17 0.59 -24.69 -0.33
N PHE A 18 0.35 -24.94 -1.62
CA PHE A 18 1.41 -25.14 -2.60
C PHE A 18 2.26 -23.87 -2.76
N GLU A 19 3.59 -24.02 -2.70
CA GLU A 19 4.53 -22.92 -2.98
C GLU A 19 4.74 -22.77 -4.48
N SER A 20 4.46 -21.59 -5.00
CA SER A 20 4.57 -21.26 -6.42
C SER A 20 5.58 -20.14 -6.65
N ASP A 21 6.49 -20.34 -7.60
CA ASP A 21 7.35 -19.26 -8.11
C ASP A 21 6.56 -18.24 -8.94
N LEU A 22 5.50 -18.71 -9.60
CA LEU A 22 4.56 -17.92 -10.38
C LEU A 22 3.14 -18.50 -10.26
N SER A 23 2.18 -17.63 -9.94
CA SER A 23 0.75 -17.91 -10.00
C SER A 23 0.08 -17.03 -11.05
N VAL A 24 -0.36 -17.64 -12.15
CA VAL A 24 -1.13 -16.96 -13.20
C VAL A 24 -2.62 -16.99 -12.84
N SER A 25 -3.14 -15.93 -12.25
CA SER A 25 -4.56 -15.74 -11.93
C SER A 25 -5.37 -15.55 -13.21
N LEU A 26 -6.52 -16.22 -13.33
CA LEU A 26 -7.32 -16.20 -14.57
C LEU A 26 -8.49 -15.22 -14.47
N GLY A 27 -8.63 -14.36 -15.47
CA GLY A 27 -9.72 -13.38 -15.64
C GLY A 27 -9.64 -12.17 -14.73
N GLY A 28 -9.29 -12.37 -13.46
CA GLY A 28 -9.11 -11.29 -12.49
C GLY A 28 -8.32 -11.78 -11.28
N ASN A 29 -7.78 -10.84 -10.52
CA ASN A 29 -7.03 -11.11 -9.30
C ASN A 29 -7.94 -11.56 -8.15
N LYS A 30 -7.52 -12.60 -7.42
CA LYS A 30 -8.21 -13.06 -6.20
C LYS A 30 -7.48 -12.48 -5.00
N LYS A 31 -8.21 -11.80 -4.12
CA LYS A 31 -7.63 -11.06 -2.99
C LYS A 31 -6.70 -11.93 -2.13
N GLY A 32 -7.05 -13.20 -1.91
CA GLY A 32 -6.29 -14.14 -1.08
C GLY A 32 -4.88 -14.45 -1.59
N LEU A 33 -4.53 -14.06 -2.83
CA LEU A 33 -3.16 -14.16 -3.36
C LEU A 33 -2.20 -13.15 -2.71
N PHE A 34 -2.71 -12.02 -2.18
CA PHE A 34 -1.88 -10.86 -1.83
C PHE A 34 -1.64 -10.70 -0.33
N PHE A 35 -2.17 -11.59 0.51
CA PHE A 35 -2.01 -11.51 1.97
C PHE A 35 -1.99 -12.90 2.62
N HIS A 36 -1.57 -12.94 3.89
CA HIS A 36 -1.39 -14.17 4.67
C HIS A 36 -0.57 -15.23 3.90
N LYS A 37 -1.08 -16.47 3.77
CA LYS A 37 -0.39 -17.54 3.05
C LYS A 37 -0.31 -17.27 1.55
N GLY A 38 -1.21 -16.47 0.98
CA GLY A 38 -1.08 -16.05 -0.42
C GLY A 38 0.24 -15.33 -0.67
N PHE A 39 0.53 -14.29 0.12
CA PHE A 39 1.76 -13.52 0.00
C PHE A 39 3.02 -14.37 0.28
N LEU A 40 2.94 -15.33 1.20
CA LEU A 40 4.08 -16.17 1.57
C LEU A 40 4.35 -17.29 0.55
N ASN A 41 3.31 -17.85 -0.06
CA ASN A 41 3.39 -19.03 -0.93
C ASN A 41 3.30 -18.68 -2.43
N CYS A 42 3.01 -17.43 -2.80
CA CYS A 42 3.04 -16.94 -4.18
C CYS A 42 4.16 -15.90 -4.33
N LYS A 43 5.29 -16.27 -4.93
CA LYS A 43 6.40 -15.32 -5.11
C LYS A 43 6.05 -14.22 -6.12
N ASN A 44 5.44 -14.61 -7.24
CA ASN A 44 4.95 -13.70 -8.27
C ASN A 44 3.51 -14.05 -8.65
N VAL A 45 2.71 -13.01 -8.91
CA VAL A 45 1.32 -13.14 -9.35
C VAL A 45 1.15 -12.33 -10.62
N GLU A 46 0.62 -12.98 -11.65
CA GLU A 46 0.29 -12.36 -12.93
C GLU A 46 -1.19 -12.61 -13.22
N CYS A 47 -1.90 -11.64 -13.79
CA CYS A 47 -3.30 -11.81 -14.16
C CYS A 47 -3.42 -12.00 -15.67
N ALA A 48 -3.88 -13.18 -16.10
CA ALA A 48 -4.11 -13.48 -17.50
C ALA A 48 -5.58 -13.25 -17.89
N ALA A 49 -5.80 -12.48 -18.95
CA ALA A 49 -7.11 -12.35 -19.57
C ALA A 49 -7.55 -13.68 -20.20
N ILE A 50 -8.82 -14.03 -20.03
CA ILE A 50 -9.42 -15.27 -20.55
C ILE A 50 -10.61 -14.99 -21.49
N GLY A 51 -10.68 -13.78 -22.05
CA GLY A 51 -11.74 -13.38 -23.00
C GLY A 51 -13.02 -12.87 -22.35
N ILE A 52 -13.00 -12.55 -21.05
CA ILE A 52 -14.11 -11.84 -20.38
C ILE A 52 -13.98 -10.35 -20.70
N ASP A 53 -15.08 -9.73 -21.14
CA ASP A 53 -15.15 -8.29 -21.43
C ASP A 53 -14.90 -7.48 -20.14
N GLU A 54 -14.06 -6.45 -20.23
CA GLU A 54 -13.75 -5.54 -19.12
C GLU A 54 -15.01 -4.89 -18.53
N LYS A 55 -16.01 -4.61 -19.37
CA LYS A 55 -17.32 -4.07 -18.93
C LYS A 55 -18.02 -4.96 -17.92
N TYR A 56 -17.80 -6.28 -17.98
CA TYR A 56 -18.34 -7.19 -16.99
C TYR A 56 -17.72 -6.90 -15.62
N PHE A 57 -16.39 -6.75 -15.55
CA PHE A 57 -15.70 -6.42 -14.30
C PHE A 57 -16.08 -5.03 -13.78
N GLU A 58 -16.20 -4.03 -14.65
CA GLU A 58 -16.65 -2.68 -14.29
C GLU A 58 -18.06 -2.67 -13.68
N SER A 59 -18.92 -3.61 -14.09
CA SER A 59 -20.29 -3.74 -13.56
C SER A 59 -20.35 -4.39 -12.17
N ILE A 60 -19.29 -5.09 -11.76
CA ILE A 60 -19.22 -5.76 -10.46
C ILE A 60 -18.89 -4.71 -9.39
N LYS A 61 -19.71 -4.64 -8.35
CA LYS A 61 -19.38 -3.85 -7.16
C LYS A 61 -18.34 -4.59 -6.33
N THR A 62 -17.18 -3.95 -6.13
CA THR A 62 -16.12 -4.39 -5.22
C THR A 62 -15.83 -3.30 -4.20
N ASP A 63 -15.45 -3.70 -3.00
CA ASP A 63 -14.92 -2.84 -1.93
C ASP A 63 -13.39 -3.00 -1.76
N THR A 64 -12.79 -3.86 -2.58
CA THR A 64 -11.39 -4.27 -2.47
C THR A 64 -10.68 -4.02 -3.79
N TYR A 65 -9.53 -3.35 -3.71
CA TYR A 65 -8.68 -3.01 -4.86
C TYR A 65 -7.22 -3.36 -4.55
N LEU A 66 -6.48 -3.80 -5.56
CA LEU A 66 -5.04 -3.91 -5.50
C LEU A 66 -4.45 -2.57 -5.96
N ILE A 67 -3.61 -1.94 -5.14
CA ILE A 67 -2.96 -0.68 -5.51
C ILE A 67 -1.81 -0.99 -6.46
N GLU A 68 -1.86 -0.39 -7.65
CA GLU A 68 -0.83 -0.50 -8.69
C GLU A 68 -0.03 0.81 -8.81
N PRO A 69 1.18 0.79 -9.40
CA PRO A 69 2.01 1.99 -9.53
C PRO A 69 1.29 3.16 -10.21
N GLU A 70 0.42 2.88 -11.19
CA GLU A 70 -0.33 3.87 -11.96
C GLU A 70 -1.33 4.64 -11.09
N ASP A 71 -1.95 3.97 -10.09
CA ASP A 71 -2.85 4.59 -9.13
C ASP A 71 -2.14 5.69 -8.32
N ILE A 72 -0.89 5.40 -7.92
CA ILE A 72 -0.07 6.35 -7.18
C ILE A 72 0.38 7.49 -8.08
N LEU A 73 0.86 7.20 -9.29
CA LEU A 73 1.30 8.23 -10.24
C LEU A 73 0.17 9.21 -10.60
N ASN A 74 -1.05 8.72 -10.73
CA ASN A 74 -2.23 9.53 -11.05
C ASN A 74 -2.79 10.31 -9.85
N SER A 75 -2.57 9.84 -8.61
CA SER A 75 -3.07 10.47 -7.39
C SER A 75 -2.12 11.51 -6.78
N LEU A 76 -0.83 11.50 -7.13
CA LEU A 76 0.14 12.46 -6.58
C LEU A 76 -0.18 13.92 -6.97
N PRO A 77 -0.09 14.88 -6.03
CA PRO A 77 -0.42 16.27 -6.31
C PRO A 77 0.61 16.93 -7.25
N LYS A 78 0.13 17.55 -8.33
CA LYS A 78 0.97 18.33 -9.25
C LYS A 78 1.53 19.58 -8.56
N ARG A 79 2.85 19.77 -8.60
CA ARG A 79 3.52 20.96 -8.05
C ARG A 79 3.70 22.04 -9.11
N LYS A 80 3.15 23.23 -8.86
CA LYS A 80 3.44 24.41 -9.68
C LYS A 80 4.86 24.90 -9.44
N ARG A 81 5.48 25.52 -10.45
CA ARG A 81 6.86 26.04 -10.38
C ARG A 81 7.05 27.17 -9.36
N ASN A 82 5.99 27.89 -9.01
CA ASN A 82 6.01 29.00 -8.06
C ASN A 82 5.61 28.60 -6.63
N VAL A 83 5.58 27.30 -6.29
CA VAL A 83 5.32 26.82 -4.93
C VAL A 83 6.45 27.24 -3.99
N HIS A 84 6.09 27.66 -2.77
CA HIS A 84 7.00 28.02 -1.69
C HIS A 84 6.57 27.33 -0.39
N LYS A 85 7.42 27.38 0.65
CA LYS A 85 7.17 26.68 1.93
C LYS A 85 5.79 26.95 2.55
N TYR A 86 5.23 28.16 2.36
CA TYR A 86 3.90 28.51 2.86
C TYR A 86 2.72 28.04 1.99
N SER A 87 2.95 27.67 0.73
CA SER A 87 1.90 27.16 -0.20
C SER A 87 1.94 25.64 -0.38
N ALA A 88 3.00 24.98 0.07
CA ALA A 88 3.14 23.51 0.07
C ALA A 88 2.54 22.82 1.32
N GLY A 89 1.76 23.53 2.14
CA GLY A 89 1.17 23.01 3.37
C GLY A 89 2.14 22.92 4.54
N LYS A 90 1.58 22.97 5.76
CA LYS A 90 2.31 22.86 7.03
C LYS A 90 1.67 21.77 7.87
N VAL A 91 2.46 20.80 8.30
CA VAL A 91 1.98 19.65 9.07
C VAL A 91 2.49 19.72 10.50
N LEU A 92 1.57 19.55 11.45
CA LEU A 92 1.89 19.30 12.86
C LEU A 92 1.91 17.79 13.11
N THR A 93 3.05 17.28 13.56
CA THR A 93 3.20 15.90 14.01
C THR A 93 3.23 15.89 15.53
N ILE A 94 2.32 15.17 16.17
CA ILE A 94 2.34 14.89 17.62
C ILE A 94 2.79 13.46 17.78
N ALA A 95 4.05 13.26 18.17
CA ALA A 95 4.63 11.91 18.20
C ALA A 95 5.79 11.80 19.19
N GLY A 96 6.10 10.54 19.51
CA GLY A 96 7.20 10.15 20.36
C GLY A 96 6.85 10.05 21.84
N SER A 97 7.77 9.41 22.56
CA SER A 97 7.83 9.39 24.01
C SER A 97 9.29 9.29 24.44
N GLY A 98 9.59 9.40 25.75
CA GLY A 98 10.96 9.17 26.25
C GLY A 98 11.52 7.79 25.85
N LYS A 99 10.68 6.77 25.69
CA LYS A 99 11.09 5.44 25.20
C LYS A 99 11.22 5.35 23.68
N TYR A 100 10.53 6.22 22.94
CA TYR A 100 10.41 6.17 21.48
C TYR A 100 10.67 7.52 20.82
N PRO A 101 11.84 8.15 21.02
CA PRO A 101 12.17 9.42 20.37
C PRO A 101 12.31 9.27 18.84
N GLY A 102 12.76 8.10 18.37
CA GLY A 102 12.92 7.81 16.94
C GLY A 102 11.62 7.90 16.14
N ALA A 103 10.48 7.53 16.75
CA ALA A 103 9.18 7.65 16.08
C ALA A 103 8.85 9.11 15.71
N ALA A 104 9.19 10.05 16.60
CA ALA A 104 8.99 11.48 16.37
C ALA A 104 9.85 12.00 15.21
N ALA A 105 11.13 11.61 15.19
CA ALA A 105 12.07 12.00 14.15
C ALA A 105 11.71 11.42 12.77
N LEU A 106 11.32 10.15 12.71
CA LEU A 106 10.92 9.50 11.46
C LEU A 106 9.66 10.13 10.87
N ALA A 107 8.62 10.34 11.69
CA ALA A 107 7.38 10.95 11.24
C ALA A 107 7.58 12.39 10.76
N SER A 108 8.32 13.22 11.52
CA SER A 108 8.56 14.62 11.13
C SER A 108 9.40 14.75 9.87
N LYS A 109 10.33 13.81 9.63
CA LYS A 109 11.16 13.76 8.42
C LYS A 109 10.36 13.28 7.21
N ALA A 110 9.48 12.29 7.38
CA ALA A 110 8.61 11.79 6.33
C ALA A 110 7.74 12.92 5.73
N VAL A 111 7.19 13.80 6.58
CA VAL A 111 6.44 15.00 6.16
C VAL A 111 7.21 15.85 5.15
N LEU A 112 8.50 16.11 5.38
CA LEU A 112 9.32 16.90 4.46
C LEU A 112 9.68 16.12 3.20
N LYS A 113 9.83 14.79 3.30
CA LYS A 113 10.15 13.91 2.16
C LYS A 113 8.98 13.73 1.20
N THR A 114 7.74 13.69 1.69
CA THR A 114 6.52 13.73 0.87
C THR A 114 6.22 15.14 0.35
N GLY A 115 6.97 16.12 0.87
CA GLY A 115 7.17 17.44 0.29
C GLY A 115 6.22 18.51 0.81
N ALA A 116 5.70 18.36 2.02
CA ALA A 116 5.10 19.48 2.74
C ALA A 116 6.14 20.62 2.89
N GLY A 117 5.65 21.86 2.92
CA GLY A 117 6.52 23.04 3.00
C GLY A 117 7.14 23.27 4.39
N ALA A 118 6.47 22.80 5.44
CA ALA A 118 7.00 22.84 6.80
C ALA A 118 6.50 21.65 7.64
N SER A 119 7.37 21.19 8.52
CA SER A 119 7.11 20.14 9.51
C SER A 119 7.30 20.72 10.90
N VAL A 120 6.27 20.65 11.75
CA VAL A 120 6.32 21.05 13.15
C VAL A 120 6.14 19.81 13.99
N LEU A 121 7.10 19.51 14.84
CA LEU A 121 7.04 18.35 15.73
C LEU A 121 6.72 18.81 17.16
N TYR A 122 5.63 18.29 17.70
CA TYR A 122 5.30 18.38 19.13
C TYR A 122 5.59 17.03 19.79
N PHE A 123 6.41 17.08 20.83
CA PHE A 123 6.93 15.88 21.48
C PHE A 123 7.11 16.13 22.98
N PRO A 124 6.97 15.11 23.84
CA PRO A 124 7.05 15.29 25.28
C PRO A 124 8.45 15.70 25.73
N LYS A 125 8.52 16.48 26.82
CA LYS A 125 9.78 16.96 27.40
C LYS A 125 10.78 15.82 27.70
N SER A 126 10.30 14.62 28.01
CA SER A 126 11.10 13.43 28.30
C SER A 126 12.04 12.97 27.18
N ILE A 127 11.89 13.49 25.96
CA ILE A 127 12.79 13.22 24.83
C ILE A 127 13.99 14.19 24.80
N ARG A 128 13.94 15.32 25.50
CA ARG A 128 15.02 16.34 25.50
C ARG A 128 16.20 16.02 26.44
N ASN A 129 16.24 14.81 27.00
CA ASN A 129 17.33 14.37 27.88
C ASN A 129 18.50 13.83 27.08
#